data_AF-A0A2X4WII4-F1
#
_entry.id   AF-A0A2X4WII4-F1
#
_cell.length_a   1.000
_cell.length_b   1.000
_cell.length_c   1.000
_cell.angle_alpha   90.00
_cell.angle_beta   90.00
_cell.angle_gamma   90.00
#
_symmetry.space_group_name_H-M   'P 1'
#
loop_
_entity.id
_entity.type
_entity.pdbx_description
1 polymer ?
#
loop_
_entity_poly.entity_id
_entity_poly.type
_entity_poly.pdbx_seq_one_letter_code
_entity_poly.pdbx_strand_id
1 'polypeptide(L)'
;MKGIYILGISSILLLTACSDKANEQPIGKEIEDNQNINMEGITIGYEYKWDNIERDLFSLDSQLNEEDYSNIKTFFNTFTLPEEGRLTPEDAKEYFPQDVESNSSYNFSDDEVYYKNYLVFDTNTNMALSTNIWGYDSNTFDPIKPFETQAVGLFMSIIEEINDRGYLSPTGEIVSEYTTLSTEEKKYLDDELFHATQQEGNKLPKGWGALQGVIDSIQLKLEYIEPYLKEYQELHTWSAETRQYLQVANSIGYQDYERAYQYIVAATINIDRMSQVLPGD
;
A
#
# COMPACT_ATOMS: atom_id res chain seq x y z
N MET A 1 1.37 -50.19 18.19
CA MET A 1 2.05 -49.50 19.31
C MET A 1 3.54 -49.84 19.22
N LYS A 2 4.38 -48.82 19.00
CA LYS A 2 5.86 -48.68 19.15
C LYS A 2 6.80 -49.88 18.86
N GLY A 3 7.81 -49.62 18.02
CA GLY A 3 9.04 -50.42 17.92
C GLY A 3 10.02 -49.88 16.86
N ILE A 4 11.11 -49.26 17.33
CA ILE A 4 12.17 -48.51 16.63
C ILE A 4 13.29 -49.42 16.06
N TYR A 5 13.79 -49.06 14.86
CA TYR A 5 15.13 -49.15 14.21
C TYR A 5 16.14 -50.28 14.51
N ILE A 6 16.83 -50.74 13.45
CA ILE A 6 18.30 -50.58 13.18
C ILE A 6 18.69 -51.44 11.94
N LEU A 7 19.51 -50.85 11.04
CA LEU A 7 20.53 -51.42 10.13
C LEU A 7 20.84 -50.30 9.10
N GLY A 8 22.04 -49.81 8.81
CA GLY A 8 23.41 -50.21 9.12
C GLY A 8 24.26 -50.11 7.84
N ILE A 9 25.28 -49.22 7.85
CA ILE A 9 26.54 -49.25 7.06
C ILE A 9 26.37 -48.85 5.56
N SER A 10 27.18 -48.01 4.90
CA SER A 10 28.65 -47.88 4.88
C SER A 10 29.15 -46.54 4.33
N SER A 11 30.33 -46.16 4.82
CA SER A 11 31.18 -45.03 4.45
C SER A 11 31.64 -45.02 2.98
N ILE A 12 31.76 -43.84 2.37
CA ILE A 12 32.90 -43.47 1.50
C ILE A 12 33.24 -42.00 1.73
N LEU A 13 34.45 -41.75 2.21
CA LEU A 13 35.14 -40.47 2.24
C LEU A 13 36.51 -40.74 1.60
N LEU A 14 36.86 -40.04 0.52
CA LEU A 14 38.23 -39.89 0.06
C LEU A 14 38.35 -38.60 -0.79
N LEU A 15 39.21 -37.71 -0.31
CA LEU A 15 39.72 -36.48 -0.94
C LEU A 15 40.87 -36.79 -1.91
N THR A 16 41.08 -35.91 -2.89
CA THR A 16 42.37 -35.44 -3.50
C THR A 16 42.01 -34.70 -4.81
N ALA A 17 42.65 -33.63 -5.30
CA ALA A 17 43.71 -32.72 -4.85
C ALA A 17 43.68 -31.49 -5.80
N CYS A 18 44.37 -30.40 -5.42
CA CYS A 18 44.47 -29.10 -6.08
C CYS A 18 45.11 -29.09 -7.49
N SER A 19 44.80 -28.07 -8.30
CA SER A 19 45.78 -27.38 -9.16
C SER A 19 45.27 -26.00 -9.57
N ASP A 20 46.09 -24.98 -9.30
CA ASP A 20 45.99 -23.60 -9.82
C ASP A 20 46.11 -23.55 -11.36
N LYS A 21 45.42 -22.58 -11.98
CA LYS A 21 45.97 -21.67 -13.02
C LYS A 21 44.95 -20.60 -13.46
N ALA A 22 45.45 -19.36 -13.49
CA ALA A 22 44.82 -18.15 -13.98
C ALA A 22 44.55 -18.15 -15.51
N ASN A 23 43.52 -17.41 -15.95
CA ASN A 23 43.68 -16.34 -16.95
C ASN A 23 42.39 -15.50 -17.16
N GLU A 24 42.63 -14.22 -17.43
CA GLU A 24 41.72 -13.09 -17.59
C GLU A 24 40.99 -13.01 -18.95
N GLN A 25 39.77 -12.44 -18.91
CA GLN A 25 39.14 -11.46 -19.83
C GLN A 25 38.84 -11.82 -21.32
N PRO A 26 38.08 -10.97 -22.05
CA PRO A 26 36.71 -10.43 -21.83
C PRO A 26 35.86 -10.70 -23.11
N ILE A 27 34.69 -10.07 -23.30
CA ILE A 27 34.17 -9.53 -24.60
C ILE A 27 32.71 -9.09 -24.38
N GLY A 28 32.48 -7.78 -24.52
CA GLY A 28 31.15 -7.22 -24.73
C GLY A 28 30.67 -7.49 -26.16
N LYS A 29 29.35 -7.49 -26.33
CA LYS A 29 28.69 -7.33 -27.63
C LYS A 29 27.49 -6.42 -27.48
N GLU A 30 27.58 -5.27 -28.14
CA GLU A 30 26.45 -4.51 -28.66
C GLU A 30 25.58 -5.41 -29.56
N ILE A 31 24.25 -5.28 -29.46
CA ILE A 31 23.26 -5.52 -30.53
C ILE A 31 22.12 -4.52 -30.25
N GLU A 32 22.14 -3.36 -30.90
CA GLU A 32 21.31 -2.95 -32.05
C GLU A 32 19.88 -2.52 -31.67
N ASP A 33 19.65 -1.22 -31.87
CA ASP A 33 18.34 -0.61 -32.11
C ASP A 33 17.60 -1.36 -33.23
N ASN A 34 16.37 -1.80 -32.95
CA ASN A 34 15.38 -1.96 -34.01
C ASN A 34 13.99 -1.57 -33.49
N GLN A 35 13.47 -0.50 -34.07
CA GLN A 35 12.16 0.05 -33.81
C GLN A 35 11.05 -0.93 -34.22
N ASN A 36 10.17 -1.28 -33.28
CA ASN A 36 8.79 -1.65 -33.59
C ASN A 36 7.94 -1.39 -32.34
N ILE A 37 7.44 -0.15 -32.20
CA ILE A 37 6.52 0.23 -31.13
C ILE A 37 5.13 -0.25 -31.56
N ASN A 38 4.80 -1.48 -31.18
CA ASN A 38 3.42 -1.92 -31.04
C ASN A 38 3.04 -1.77 -29.56
N MET A 39 2.01 -0.97 -29.31
CA MET A 39 1.37 -0.85 -28.01
C MET A 39 0.70 -2.18 -27.63
N GLU A 40 1.43 -3.03 -26.93
CA GLU A 40 0.90 -4.12 -26.11
C GLU A 40 1.48 -3.94 -24.71
N GLY A 41 0.60 -4.08 -23.71
CA GLY A 41 0.79 -3.62 -22.32
C GLY A 41 2.21 -3.75 -21.78
N ILE A 42 2.73 -2.64 -21.27
CA ILE A 42 3.97 -2.59 -20.51
C ILE A 42 3.74 -3.35 -19.20
N THR A 43 3.95 -4.66 -19.22
CA THR A 43 4.05 -5.49 -18.01
C THR A 43 5.54 -5.67 -17.73
N ILE A 44 6.13 -4.74 -16.98
CA ILE A 44 7.51 -4.88 -16.50
C ILE A 44 7.46 -5.79 -15.27
N GLY A 45 7.68 -7.09 -15.49
CA GLY A 45 7.63 -8.09 -14.43
C GLY A 45 8.75 -7.91 -13.41
N TYR A 46 8.47 -7.22 -12.30
CA TYR A 46 9.24 -7.32 -11.07
C TYR A 46 8.47 -8.20 -10.08
N GLU A 47 8.91 -9.45 -9.93
CA GLU A 47 8.36 -10.38 -8.95
C GLU A 47 8.96 -10.06 -7.57
N TYR A 48 8.25 -9.28 -6.76
CA TYR A 48 8.69 -8.90 -5.41
C TYR A 48 8.55 -10.10 -4.45
N LYS A 49 9.67 -10.53 -3.86
CA LYS A 49 9.71 -11.65 -2.89
C LYS A 49 9.66 -11.10 -1.47
N TRP A 50 8.46 -11.11 -0.90
CA TRP A 50 8.11 -10.68 0.47
C TRP A 50 8.95 -11.30 1.59
N ASP A 51 9.57 -12.46 1.36
CA ASP A 51 10.27 -13.22 2.39
C ASP A 51 11.71 -12.74 2.67
N ASN A 52 12.20 -11.74 1.95
CA ASN A 52 13.59 -11.28 2.07
C ASN A 52 13.69 -9.78 2.39
N ILE A 53 13.08 -9.41 3.51
CA ILE A 53 13.06 -8.05 4.07
C ILE A 53 14.48 -7.44 4.12
N GLU A 54 15.53 -8.23 4.36
CA GLU A 54 16.89 -7.73 4.59
C GLU A 54 17.60 -7.11 3.38
N ARG A 55 17.19 -7.41 2.14
CA ARG A 55 17.99 -7.02 0.96
C ARG A 55 17.78 -5.56 0.52
N ASP A 56 16.65 -4.95 0.88
CA ASP A 56 16.26 -3.61 0.41
C ASP A 56 16.14 -2.56 1.54
N LEU A 57 16.62 -2.87 2.76
CA LEU A 57 16.36 -2.13 4.02
C LEU A 57 16.86 -0.66 4.13
N PHE A 58 17.57 -0.10 3.15
CA PHE A 58 18.39 1.09 3.40
C PHE A 58 18.26 2.26 2.44
N SER A 59 17.44 2.16 1.40
CA SER A 59 17.23 3.31 0.51
C SER A 59 15.98 4.08 0.94
N LEU A 60 16.12 5.41 1.07
CA LEU A 60 14.99 6.35 1.09
C LEU A 60 14.70 6.89 -0.32
N ASP A 61 15.50 6.48 -1.32
CA ASP A 61 15.29 6.88 -2.70
C ASP A 61 14.09 6.13 -3.26
N SER A 62 13.20 6.87 -3.93
CA SER A 62 12.01 6.26 -4.51
C SER A 62 12.38 5.27 -5.62
N GLN A 63 11.69 4.14 -5.64
CA GLN A 63 11.75 3.18 -6.75
C GLN A 63 11.07 3.69 -8.02
N LEU A 64 10.22 4.72 -7.89
CA LEU A 64 9.54 5.36 -9.01
C LEU A 64 10.16 6.72 -9.32
N ASN A 65 10.21 7.03 -10.61
CA ASN A 65 10.68 8.30 -11.12
C ASN A 65 9.50 9.15 -11.67
N GLU A 66 9.78 10.38 -12.08
CA GLU A 66 8.77 11.32 -12.57
C GLU A 66 7.99 10.83 -13.82
N GLU A 67 8.63 10.04 -14.69
CA GLU A 67 7.96 9.42 -15.83
C GLU A 67 6.93 8.38 -15.37
N ASP A 68 7.27 7.57 -14.36
CA ASP A 68 6.34 6.60 -13.78
C ASP A 68 5.11 7.30 -13.18
N TYR A 69 5.29 8.40 -12.43
CA TYR A 69 4.16 9.20 -11.91
C TYR A 69 3.33 9.84 -13.03
N SER A 70 3.96 10.25 -14.14
CA SER A 70 3.24 10.73 -15.33
C SER A 70 2.42 9.62 -16.00
N ASN A 71 2.92 8.38 -16.02
CA ASN A 71 2.19 7.22 -16.55
C ASN A 71 1.01 6.86 -15.64
N ILE A 72 1.22 6.81 -14.33
CA ILE A 72 0.18 6.59 -13.32
C ILE A 72 -0.92 7.64 -13.47
N LYS A 73 -0.55 8.93 -13.56
CA LYS A 73 -1.52 10.02 -13.77
C LYS A 73 -2.33 9.80 -15.04
N THR A 74 -1.66 9.46 -16.14
CA THR A 74 -2.35 9.19 -17.41
C THR A 74 -3.31 8.01 -17.28
N PHE A 75 -2.89 6.94 -16.61
CA PHE A 75 -3.72 5.77 -16.36
C PHE A 75 -4.95 6.10 -15.52
N PHE A 76 -4.79 6.81 -14.39
CA PHE A 76 -5.89 7.25 -13.54
C PHE A 76 -6.94 8.09 -14.29
N ASN A 77 -6.52 8.88 -15.28
CA ASN A 77 -7.44 9.70 -16.07
C ASN A 77 -8.09 8.97 -17.26
N THR A 78 -7.66 7.74 -17.57
CA THR A 78 -8.07 7.06 -18.82
C THR A 78 -8.63 5.66 -18.63
N PHE A 79 -8.45 5.05 -17.45
CA PHE A 79 -9.02 3.73 -17.21
C PHE A 79 -10.55 3.77 -17.21
N THR A 80 -11.15 2.64 -17.55
CA THR A 80 -12.61 2.46 -17.50
C THR A 80 -12.93 1.45 -16.43
N LEU A 81 -13.96 1.72 -15.63
CA LEU A 81 -14.52 0.74 -14.71
C LEU A 81 -15.16 -0.43 -15.48
N PRO A 82 -15.27 -1.64 -14.91
CA PRO A 82 -15.85 -2.79 -15.62
C PRO A 82 -17.36 -2.66 -15.83
N GLU A 83 -17.91 -3.17 -16.94
CA GLU A 83 -19.37 -3.21 -17.14
C GLU A 83 -20.04 -4.33 -16.32
N GLU A 84 -19.29 -5.40 -16.03
CA GLU A 84 -19.79 -6.52 -15.25
C GLU A 84 -20.18 -6.07 -13.83
N GLY A 85 -21.33 -6.56 -13.35
CA GLY A 85 -21.77 -6.28 -11.98
C GLY A 85 -22.33 -4.88 -11.72
N ARG A 86 -22.33 -3.99 -12.72
CA ARG A 86 -22.98 -2.66 -12.63
C ARG A 86 -24.49 -2.78 -12.41
N LEU A 87 -25.03 -1.82 -11.67
CA LEU A 87 -26.45 -1.63 -11.41
C LEU A 87 -26.89 -0.29 -12.00
N THR A 88 -28.13 -0.22 -12.50
CA THR A 88 -28.75 1.08 -12.76
C THR A 88 -29.07 1.77 -11.42
N PRO A 89 -29.26 3.11 -11.39
CA PRO A 89 -29.68 3.79 -10.17
C PRO A 89 -30.98 3.21 -9.56
N GLU A 90 -31.92 2.76 -10.40
CA GLU A 90 -33.14 2.09 -9.94
C GLU A 90 -32.84 0.74 -9.29
N ASP A 91 -32.02 -0.10 -9.92
CA ASP A 91 -31.64 -1.41 -9.39
C ASP A 91 -30.81 -1.26 -8.11
N ALA A 92 -29.92 -0.26 -8.05
CA ALA A 92 -29.11 0.05 -6.88
C ALA A 92 -29.98 0.45 -5.68
N LYS A 93 -31.03 1.25 -5.90
CA LYS A 93 -31.98 1.63 -4.86
C LYS A 93 -32.69 0.43 -4.23
N GLU A 94 -32.97 -0.61 -5.00
CA GLU A 94 -33.58 -1.84 -4.50
C GLU A 94 -32.55 -2.78 -3.86
N TYR A 95 -31.31 -2.78 -4.36
CA TYR A 95 -30.25 -3.71 -3.97
C TYR A 95 -29.55 -3.34 -2.66
N PHE A 96 -29.29 -2.06 -2.44
CA PHE A 96 -28.66 -1.57 -1.21
C PHE A 96 -29.72 -1.53 -0.10
N PRO A 97 -29.59 -2.34 0.98
CA PRO A 97 -30.63 -2.43 1.98
C PRO A 97 -30.76 -1.08 2.70
N GLN A 98 -32.01 -0.65 2.85
CA GLN A 98 -32.34 0.57 3.59
C GLN A 98 -32.26 0.39 5.11
N ASP A 99 -31.38 -0.50 5.62
CA ASP A 99 -31.46 -0.94 7.01
C ASP A 99 -31.06 0.16 8.02
N VAL A 100 -32.12 0.84 8.47
CA VAL A 100 -32.55 1.31 9.80
C VAL A 100 -31.68 2.32 10.58
N GLU A 101 -30.39 2.49 10.29
CA GLU A 101 -29.56 3.54 10.93
C GLU A 101 -28.90 4.53 9.97
N SER A 102 -28.89 4.24 8.67
CA SER A 102 -28.45 5.19 7.65
C SER A 102 -29.67 5.89 7.03
N ASN A 103 -29.60 7.21 6.94
CA ASN A 103 -30.65 8.06 6.40
C ASN A 103 -31.36 7.44 5.18
N SER A 104 -32.69 7.34 5.24
CA SER A 104 -33.60 7.04 4.13
C SER A 104 -33.59 8.09 3.00
N SER A 105 -32.50 8.86 2.88
CA SER A 105 -32.31 9.99 1.98
C SER A 105 -31.10 9.84 1.06
N TYR A 106 -30.48 8.65 0.95
CA TYR A 106 -29.46 8.45 -0.10
C TYR A 106 -30.13 8.62 -1.46
N ASN A 107 -29.73 9.66 -2.20
CA ASN A 107 -30.30 9.99 -3.49
C ASN A 107 -29.42 9.38 -4.57
N PHE A 108 -29.78 8.18 -5.01
CA PHE A 108 -29.11 7.53 -6.14
C PHE A 108 -29.15 8.45 -7.36
N SER A 109 -27.98 8.69 -7.97
CA SER A 109 -27.79 9.66 -9.04
C SER A 109 -27.17 9.00 -10.28
N ASP A 110 -27.33 9.65 -11.44
CA ASP A 110 -26.67 9.22 -12.68
C ASP A 110 -25.18 9.59 -12.71
N ASP A 111 -24.72 10.39 -11.74
CA ASP A 111 -23.33 10.81 -11.59
C ASP A 111 -22.49 9.77 -10.82
N GLU A 112 -23.09 8.64 -10.44
CA GLU A 112 -22.48 7.55 -9.67
C GLU A 112 -22.58 6.21 -10.42
N VAL A 113 -21.56 5.37 -10.27
CA VAL A 113 -21.56 3.99 -10.77
C VAL A 113 -21.68 3.02 -9.61
N TYR A 114 -22.78 2.28 -9.58
CA TYR A 114 -23.10 1.31 -8.52
C TYR A 114 -22.75 -0.11 -8.94
N TYR A 115 -22.16 -0.90 -8.02
CA TYR A 115 -21.91 -2.32 -8.23
C TYR A 115 -22.57 -3.21 -7.20
N LYS A 116 -22.86 -4.45 -7.61
CA LYS A 116 -23.38 -5.51 -6.73
C LYS A 116 -22.47 -5.88 -5.56
N ASN A 117 -21.18 -5.57 -5.64
CA ASN A 117 -20.24 -5.77 -4.52
C ASN A 117 -20.21 -4.56 -3.56
N TYR A 118 -21.22 -3.67 -3.61
CA TYR A 118 -21.38 -2.51 -2.72
C TYR A 118 -20.38 -1.38 -2.92
N LEU A 119 -19.49 -1.46 -3.91
CA LEU A 119 -18.67 -0.33 -4.30
C LEU A 119 -19.48 0.67 -5.14
N VAL A 120 -19.29 1.94 -4.83
CA VAL A 120 -19.89 3.08 -5.54
C VAL A 120 -18.76 3.98 -5.98
N PHE A 121 -18.79 4.44 -7.23
CA PHE A 121 -17.74 5.27 -7.81
C PHE A 121 -18.31 6.56 -8.38
N ASP A 122 -17.52 7.62 -8.33
CA ASP A 122 -17.80 8.86 -9.06
C ASP A 122 -17.60 8.64 -10.57
N THR A 123 -18.52 9.11 -11.39
CA THR A 123 -18.46 8.94 -12.85
C THR A 123 -17.39 9.79 -13.54
N ASN A 124 -16.94 10.89 -12.94
CA ASN A 124 -15.98 11.80 -13.53
C ASN A 124 -14.54 11.36 -13.23
N THR A 125 -14.28 10.94 -11.99
CA THR A 125 -12.94 10.57 -11.52
C THR A 125 -12.69 9.07 -11.50
N ASN A 126 -13.75 8.25 -11.60
CA ASN A 126 -13.73 6.80 -11.34
C ASN A 126 -13.23 6.41 -9.94
N MET A 127 -13.19 7.36 -8.99
CA MET A 127 -12.79 7.11 -7.61
C MET A 127 -13.94 6.51 -6.81
N ALA A 128 -13.64 5.58 -5.92
CA ALA A 128 -14.66 5.04 -5.02
C ALA A 128 -15.14 6.13 -4.04
N LEU A 129 -16.45 6.28 -3.88
CA LEU A 129 -17.04 7.24 -2.92
C LEU A 129 -16.93 6.78 -1.45
N SER A 130 -16.60 5.51 -1.23
CA SER A 130 -16.37 4.96 0.10
C SER A 130 -15.19 4.00 0.11
N THR A 131 -14.34 4.18 1.11
CA THR A 131 -13.17 3.36 1.40
C THR A 131 -13.40 2.44 2.59
N ASN A 132 -14.65 2.09 2.90
CA ASN A 132 -14.96 1.24 4.05
C ASN A 132 -14.38 -0.18 3.85
N ILE A 133 -13.11 -0.37 4.17
CA ILE A 133 -12.36 -1.63 4.08
C ILE A 133 -12.87 -2.68 5.07
N TRP A 134 -13.65 -2.25 6.06
CA TRP A 134 -14.39 -3.10 7.00
C TRP A 134 -15.85 -3.31 6.57
N GLY A 135 -16.21 -2.82 5.39
CA GLY A 135 -17.50 -3.00 4.80
C GLY A 135 -17.72 -4.47 4.46
N TYR A 136 -18.93 -4.92 4.76
CA TYR A 136 -19.42 -6.21 4.33
C TYR A 136 -20.60 -5.97 3.42
N ASP A 137 -20.75 -6.85 2.44
CA ASP A 137 -22.01 -7.01 1.75
C ASP A 137 -23.08 -7.32 2.81
N SER A 138 -24.03 -6.41 2.97
CA SER A 138 -25.10 -6.51 3.97
C SER A 138 -26.04 -7.70 3.77
N ASN A 139 -26.10 -8.27 2.57
CA ASN A 139 -26.90 -9.44 2.24
C ASN A 139 -26.16 -10.76 2.50
N THR A 140 -24.85 -10.81 2.29
CA THR A 140 -24.04 -12.04 2.39
C THR A 140 -23.11 -12.08 3.61
N PHE A 141 -22.83 -10.92 4.21
CA PHE A 141 -21.76 -10.69 5.19
C PHE A 141 -20.36 -11.01 4.68
N ASP A 142 -20.19 -11.14 3.36
CA ASP A 142 -18.88 -11.31 2.76
C ASP A 142 -18.13 -9.96 2.70
N PRO A 143 -16.80 -9.95 2.86
CA PRO A 143 -16.01 -8.73 2.68
C PRO A 143 -16.23 -8.13 1.29
N ILE A 144 -16.31 -6.81 1.22
CA ILE A 144 -16.28 -6.11 -0.07
C ILE A 144 -14.94 -6.41 -0.76
N LYS A 145 -14.99 -6.88 -2.00
CA LYS A 145 -13.82 -7.21 -2.81
C LYS A 145 -13.91 -6.50 -4.16
N PRO A 146 -12.97 -5.58 -4.48
CA PRO A 146 -12.90 -5.04 -5.82
C PRO A 146 -12.42 -6.11 -6.80
N PHE A 147 -12.80 -5.96 -8.07
CA PHE A 147 -12.24 -6.73 -9.17
C PHE A 147 -11.86 -5.82 -10.33
N GLU A 148 -10.90 -6.26 -11.13
CA GLU A 148 -10.37 -5.47 -12.27
C GLU A 148 -10.06 -4.02 -11.84
N THR A 149 -10.43 -3.04 -12.67
CA THR A 149 -10.14 -1.62 -12.45
C THR A 149 -10.92 -0.98 -11.29
N GLN A 150 -11.86 -1.69 -10.66
CA GLN A 150 -12.42 -1.24 -9.38
C GLN A 150 -11.34 -1.13 -8.31
N ALA A 151 -10.31 -1.99 -8.36
CA ALA A 151 -9.19 -1.95 -7.43
C ALA A 151 -8.41 -0.64 -7.55
N VAL A 152 -8.31 -0.11 -8.77
CA VAL A 152 -7.66 1.17 -9.07
C VAL A 152 -8.47 2.32 -8.48
N GLY A 153 -9.78 2.37 -8.77
CA GLY A 153 -10.67 3.40 -8.22
C GLY A 153 -10.73 3.40 -6.69
N LEU A 154 -10.72 2.22 -6.06
CA LEU A 154 -10.68 2.10 -4.61
C LEU A 154 -9.31 2.50 -4.02
N PHE A 155 -8.23 2.14 -4.70
CA PHE A 155 -6.88 2.57 -4.31
C PHE A 155 -6.77 4.10 -4.31
N MET A 156 -7.25 4.77 -5.36
CA MET A 156 -7.23 6.24 -5.46
C MET A 156 -7.93 6.89 -4.26
N SER A 157 -9.11 6.43 -3.89
CA SER A 157 -9.85 6.95 -2.73
C SER A 157 -9.17 6.65 -1.40
N ILE A 158 -8.49 5.50 -1.27
CA ILE A 158 -7.69 5.19 -0.08
C ILE A 158 -6.56 6.21 0.08
N ILE A 159 -5.88 6.57 -1.01
CA ILE A 159 -4.81 7.58 -0.99
C ILE A 159 -5.36 8.94 -0.62
N GLU A 160 -6.44 9.38 -1.27
CA GLU A 160 -7.11 10.64 -0.96
C GLU A 160 -7.51 10.71 0.52
N GLU A 161 -8.18 9.68 1.03
CA GLU A 161 -8.63 9.65 2.42
C GLU A 161 -7.47 9.67 3.43
N ILE A 162 -6.34 9.01 3.12
CA ILE A 162 -5.14 9.07 3.97
C ILE A 162 -4.59 10.49 3.97
N ASN A 163 -4.47 11.11 2.79
CA ASN A 163 -3.88 12.44 2.65
C ASN A 163 -4.77 13.54 3.29
N ASP A 164 -6.08 13.52 3.02
CA ASP A 164 -7.05 14.52 3.48
C ASP A 164 -7.26 14.50 5.00
N ARG A 165 -7.18 13.32 5.62
CA ARG A 165 -7.26 13.21 7.09
C ARG A 165 -6.04 13.77 7.79
N GLY A 166 -4.91 13.89 7.09
CA GLY A 166 -3.62 14.23 7.67
C GLY A 166 -3.08 13.17 8.62
N TYR A 167 -2.03 13.54 9.35
CA TYR A 167 -1.23 12.66 10.19
C TYR A 167 -1.20 13.18 11.63
N LEU A 168 -1.18 12.28 12.62
CA LEU A 168 -1.01 12.69 14.02
C LEU A 168 0.45 13.02 14.32
N SER A 169 0.72 14.23 14.78
CA SER A 169 2.03 14.63 15.30
C SER A 169 2.30 14.03 16.68
N PRO A 170 3.56 14.06 17.15
CA PRO A 170 3.88 13.67 18.53
C PRO A 170 3.16 14.49 19.61
N THR A 171 2.67 15.70 19.31
CA THR A 171 1.86 16.48 20.27
C THR A 171 0.41 16.00 20.34
N GLY A 172 -0.01 15.14 19.39
CA GLY A 172 -1.38 14.66 19.21
C GLY A 172 -2.24 15.56 18.31
N GLU A 173 -1.62 16.50 17.59
CA GLU A 173 -2.29 17.38 16.63
C GLU A 173 -2.32 16.74 15.25
N ILE A 174 -3.36 17.04 14.47
CA ILE A 174 -3.43 16.60 13.07
C ILE A 174 -2.64 17.61 12.22
N VAL A 175 -1.68 17.12 11.46
CA VAL A 175 -0.85 17.89 10.53
C VAL A 175 -1.04 17.37 9.10
N SER A 176 -0.93 18.23 8.10
CA SER A 176 -0.99 17.82 6.69
C SER A 176 0.30 17.17 6.20
N GLU A 177 1.43 17.45 6.87
CA GLU A 177 2.74 16.90 6.51
C GLU A 177 3.64 16.80 7.74
N TYR A 178 4.59 15.88 7.71
CA TYR A 178 5.67 15.81 8.68
C TYR A 178 6.88 16.63 8.22
N THR A 179 7.42 17.44 9.13
CA THR A 179 8.61 18.26 8.88
C THR A 179 9.71 17.87 9.86
N THR A 180 10.68 18.74 10.16
CA THR A 180 11.69 18.43 11.17
C THR A 180 11.09 18.48 12.58
N LEU A 181 11.34 17.44 13.38
CA LEU A 181 10.90 17.38 14.78
C LEU A 181 11.30 18.64 15.56
N SER A 182 10.30 19.35 16.05
CA SER A 182 10.47 20.48 16.95
C SER A 182 10.94 20.04 18.34
N THR A 183 11.49 20.98 19.11
CA THR A 183 11.87 20.75 20.51
C THR A 183 10.69 20.31 21.38
N GLU A 184 9.46 20.70 21.03
CA GLU A 184 8.27 20.28 21.76
C GLU A 184 7.88 18.84 21.43
N GLU A 185 7.86 18.47 20.15
CA GLU A 185 7.56 17.10 19.72
C GLU A 185 8.55 16.08 20.30
N LYS A 186 9.83 16.42 20.35
CA LYS A 186 10.86 15.57 20.99
C LYS A 186 10.55 15.26 22.45
N LYS A 187 10.01 16.23 23.21
CA LYS A 187 9.62 15.98 24.62
C LYS A 187 8.54 14.91 24.75
N TYR A 188 7.59 14.86 23.82
CA TYR A 188 6.56 13.82 23.82
C TYR A 188 7.09 12.47 23.36
N LEU A 189 8.11 12.46 22.49
CA LEU A 189 8.77 11.23 22.04
C LEU A 189 9.72 10.65 23.10
N ASP A 190 10.31 11.50 23.95
CA ASP A 190 11.19 11.09 25.04
C ASP A 190 10.42 10.61 26.30
N ASP A 191 9.10 10.84 26.37
CA ASP A 191 8.27 10.49 27.53
C ASP A 191 7.61 9.11 27.35
N GLU A 192 8.04 8.15 28.16
CA GLU A 192 7.58 6.76 28.14
C GLU A 192 6.06 6.62 28.34
N LEU A 193 5.41 7.59 29.00
CA LEU A 193 3.95 7.59 29.17
C LEU A 193 3.20 7.66 27.84
N PHE A 194 3.85 8.17 26.79
CA PHE A 194 3.25 8.34 25.47
C PHE A 194 3.72 7.29 24.45
N HIS A 195 4.35 6.20 24.89
CA HIS A 195 4.82 5.16 23.96
C HIS A 195 3.70 4.27 23.41
N ALA A 196 2.59 4.10 24.14
CA ALA A 196 1.48 3.25 23.72
C ALA A 196 0.46 4.03 22.87
N THR A 197 -0.20 3.35 21.91
CA THR A 197 -1.31 3.89 21.13
C THR A 197 -2.59 4.07 21.96
N GLN A 198 -2.81 3.22 22.97
CA GLN A 198 -3.90 3.37 23.93
C GLN A 198 -3.38 4.08 25.19
N GLN A 199 -3.82 5.32 25.40
CA GLN A 199 -3.40 6.16 26.52
C GLN A 199 -4.62 6.55 27.36
N GLU A 200 -4.56 6.31 28.67
CA GLU A 200 -5.68 6.64 29.58
C GLU A 200 -5.99 8.15 29.55
N GLY A 201 -7.27 8.49 29.34
CA GLY A 201 -7.76 9.87 29.40
C GLY A 201 -7.51 10.72 28.14
N ASN A 202 -6.75 10.22 27.16
CA ASN A 202 -6.51 10.92 25.89
C ASN A 202 -7.43 10.41 24.77
N LYS A 203 -8.10 11.33 24.07
CA LYS A 203 -8.92 10.99 22.89
C LYS A 203 -8.07 10.67 21.66
N LEU A 204 -6.91 11.32 21.53
CA LEU A 204 -5.91 11.08 20.49
C LEU A 204 -4.59 10.75 21.17
N PRO A 205 -3.87 9.70 20.73
CA PRO A 205 -2.57 9.38 21.26
C PRO A 205 -1.56 10.48 21.00
N LYS A 206 -0.55 10.58 21.86
CA LYS A 206 0.61 11.47 21.74
C LYS A 206 1.90 10.67 21.65
N GLY A 207 3.03 11.34 21.47
CA GLY A 207 4.37 10.75 21.45
C GLY A 207 4.51 9.68 20.38
N TRP A 208 5.23 8.61 20.71
CA TRP A 208 5.38 7.47 19.81
C TRP A 208 4.04 6.77 19.52
N GLY A 209 3.11 6.77 20.48
CA GLY A 209 1.78 6.21 20.27
C GLY A 209 1.00 6.89 19.14
N ALA A 210 1.19 8.19 18.93
CA ALA A 210 0.60 8.91 17.79
C ALA A 210 1.18 8.39 16.46
N LEU A 211 2.51 8.32 16.38
CA LEU A 211 3.22 7.86 15.19
C LEU A 211 2.89 6.39 14.87
N GLN A 212 2.83 5.53 15.88
CA GLN A 212 2.43 4.13 15.72
C GLN A 212 0.99 4.02 15.18
N GLY A 213 0.06 4.83 15.68
CA GLY A 213 -1.31 4.86 15.17
C GLY A 213 -1.39 5.24 13.69
N VAL A 214 -0.52 6.14 13.22
CA VAL A 214 -0.40 6.50 11.80
C VAL A 214 0.18 5.34 10.98
N ILE A 215 1.27 4.73 11.46
CA ILE A 215 1.89 3.55 10.84
C ILE A 215 0.85 2.44 10.65
N ASP A 216 0.15 2.07 11.73
CA ASP A 216 -0.82 0.97 11.74
C ASP A 216 -2.00 1.26 10.80
N SER A 217 -2.50 2.51 10.82
CA SER A 217 -3.62 2.93 9.97
C SER A 217 -3.28 2.86 8.48
N ILE A 218 -2.12 3.37 8.07
CA ILE A 218 -1.70 3.35 6.66
C ILE A 218 -1.39 1.90 6.23
N GLN A 219 -0.65 1.14 7.03
CA GLN A 219 -0.33 -0.25 6.71
C GLN A 219 -1.59 -1.08 6.51
N LEU A 220 -2.57 -0.97 7.41
CA LEU A 220 -3.84 -1.68 7.32
C LEU A 220 -4.56 -1.43 5.99
N LYS A 221 -4.64 -0.16 5.56
CA LYS A 221 -5.31 0.22 4.30
C LYS A 221 -4.57 -0.30 3.07
N LEU A 222 -3.24 -0.18 3.06
CA LEU A 222 -2.43 -0.66 1.95
C LEU A 222 -2.40 -2.19 1.88
N GLU A 223 -2.35 -2.88 3.02
CA GLU A 223 -2.45 -4.35 3.10
C GLU A 223 -3.75 -4.89 2.54
N TYR A 224 -4.86 -4.17 2.77
CA TYR A 224 -6.16 -4.55 2.25
C TYR A 224 -6.21 -4.50 0.72
N ILE A 225 -5.71 -3.42 0.10
CA ILE A 225 -5.87 -3.20 -1.35
C ILE A 225 -4.81 -3.90 -2.20
N GLU A 226 -3.62 -4.14 -1.65
CA GLU A 226 -2.48 -4.68 -2.37
C GLU A 226 -2.72 -6.02 -3.11
N PRO A 227 -3.47 -7.00 -2.58
CA PRO A 227 -3.77 -8.23 -3.31
C PRO A 227 -4.46 -8.00 -4.66
N TYR A 228 -5.17 -6.88 -4.80
CA TYR A 228 -5.90 -6.49 -6.00
C TYR A 228 -5.07 -5.60 -6.95
N LEU A 229 -3.88 -5.17 -6.53
CA LEU A 229 -3.01 -4.32 -7.33
C LEU A 229 -1.94 -5.07 -8.13
N LYS A 230 -1.88 -6.40 -8.02
CA LYS A 230 -0.81 -7.23 -8.59
C LYS A 230 -0.66 -7.12 -10.11
N GLU A 231 -1.73 -6.78 -10.81
CA GLU A 231 -1.73 -6.60 -12.27
C GLU A 231 -1.32 -5.18 -12.69
N TYR A 232 -1.23 -4.24 -11.74
CA TYR A 232 -0.87 -2.84 -11.93
C TYR A 232 0.51 -2.58 -11.34
N GLN A 233 1.55 -2.92 -12.11
CA GLN A 233 2.94 -2.95 -11.63
C GLN A 233 3.37 -1.66 -10.90
N GLU A 234 3.11 -0.49 -11.47
CA GLU A 234 3.52 0.80 -10.88
C GLU A 234 2.82 1.06 -9.53
N LEU A 235 1.52 0.77 -9.44
CA LEU A 235 0.74 0.90 -8.20
C LEU A 235 1.18 -0.11 -7.14
N HIS A 236 1.48 -1.33 -7.57
CA HIS A 236 1.99 -2.37 -6.70
C HIS A 236 3.37 -2.00 -6.14
N THR A 237 4.30 -1.55 -6.99
CA THR A 237 5.63 -1.08 -6.58
C THR A 237 5.52 0.09 -5.61
N TRP A 238 4.66 1.08 -5.89
CA TRP A 238 4.43 2.21 -4.99
C TRP A 238 3.90 1.78 -3.62
N SER A 239 2.91 0.86 -3.59
CA SER A 239 2.31 0.38 -2.34
C SER A 239 3.33 -0.41 -1.51
N ALA A 240 4.08 -1.31 -2.15
CA ALA A 240 5.11 -2.10 -1.52
C ALA A 240 6.22 -1.23 -0.91
N GLU A 241 6.69 -0.23 -1.67
CA GLU A 241 7.67 0.75 -1.20
C GLU A 241 7.16 1.52 0.02
N THR A 242 5.94 2.06 -0.05
CA THR A 242 5.36 2.85 1.05
C THR A 242 5.20 2.01 2.31
N ARG A 243 4.73 0.76 2.19
CA ARG A 243 4.65 -0.18 3.30
C ARG A 243 6.02 -0.53 3.85
N GLN A 244 7.03 -0.68 3.00
CA GLN A 244 8.39 -0.98 3.41
C GLN A 244 8.95 0.13 4.31
N TYR A 245 8.77 1.41 3.96
CA TYR A 245 9.17 2.53 4.83
C TYR A 245 8.53 2.42 6.23
N LEU A 246 7.21 2.16 6.28
CA LEU A 246 6.48 2.03 7.53
C LEU A 246 6.91 0.80 8.35
N GLN A 247 7.20 -0.32 7.70
CA GLN A 247 7.70 -1.54 8.35
C GLN A 247 9.09 -1.32 8.95
N VAL A 248 9.96 -0.60 8.24
CA VAL A 248 11.28 -0.23 8.76
C VAL A 248 11.13 0.70 9.96
N ALA A 249 10.31 1.76 9.85
CA ALA A 249 10.01 2.64 10.97
C ALA A 249 9.51 1.87 12.21
N ASN A 250 8.58 0.94 12.01
CA ASN A 250 8.03 0.09 13.08
C ASN A 250 9.10 -0.83 13.69
N SER A 251 10.00 -1.39 12.88
CA SER A 251 11.07 -2.28 13.34
C SER A 251 12.14 -1.55 14.17
N ILE A 252 12.42 -0.29 13.84
CA ILE A 252 13.32 0.58 14.61
C ILE A 252 12.62 1.01 15.91
N GLY A 253 11.35 1.40 15.79
CA GLY A 253 10.50 1.74 16.92
C GLY A 253 10.97 2.98 17.68
N TYR A 254 10.42 3.15 18.89
CA TYR A 254 10.75 4.29 19.76
C TYR A 254 12.21 4.29 20.24
N GLN A 255 12.91 3.15 20.20
CA GLN A 255 14.29 3.02 20.71
C GLN A 255 15.28 3.90 19.95
N ASP A 256 15.00 4.19 18.68
CA ASP A 256 15.71 5.15 17.85
C ASP A 256 14.66 5.92 17.03
N TYR A 257 13.80 6.65 17.73
CA TYR A 257 12.66 7.34 17.12
C TYR A 257 13.10 8.38 16.08
N GLU A 258 14.27 9.00 16.23
CA GLU A 258 14.75 10.00 15.25
C GLU A 258 14.99 9.34 13.89
N ARG A 259 15.56 8.13 13.90
CA ARG A 259 15.73 7.35 12.68
C ARG A 259 14.42 6.79 12.17
N ALA A 260 13.57 6.25 13.05
CA ALA A 260 12.26 5.75 12.64
C ALA A 260 11.41 6.86 11.98
N TYR A 261 11.46 8.08 12.52
CA TYR A 261 10.74 9.24 12.03
C TYR A 261 11.13 9.61 10.58
N GLN A 262 12.40 9.44 10.19
CA GLN A 262 12.82 9.67 8.79
C GLN A 262 12.07 8.76 7.80
N TYR A 263 11.84 7.50 8.17
CA TYR A 263 11.09 6.56 7.33
C TYR A 263 9.59 6.87 7.34
N ILE A 264 9.03 7.36 8.46
CA ILE A 264 7.65 7.84 8.51
C ILE A 264 7.47 9.02 7.56
N VAL A 265 8.39 10.00 7.59
CA VAL A 265 8.40 11.15 6.67
C VAL A 265 8.46 10.68 5.21
N ALA A 266 9.33 9.73 4.89
CA ALA A 266 9.44 9.19 3.54
C ALA A 266 8.15 8.53 3.05
N ALA A 267 7.48 7.75 3.93
CA ALA A 267 6.17 7.18 3.61
C ALA A 267 5.12 8.26 3.33
N THR A 268 5.05 9.31 4.16
CA THR A 268 4.08 10.40 3.95
C THR A 268 4.38 11.23 2.70
N ILE A 269 5.65 11.43 2.34
CA ILE A 269 6.03 12.08 1.08
C ILE A 269 5.59 11.22 -0.11
N ASN A 270 5.73 9.89 -0.01
CA ASN A 270 5.31 9.01 -1.09
C ASN A 270 3.78 9.04 -1.31
N ILE A 271 3.01 9.17 -0.23
CA ILE A 271 1.56 9.36 -0.24
C ILE A 271 1.19 10.71 -0.86
N ASP A 272 1.85 11.79 -0.47
CA ASP A 272 1.61 13.12 -1.06
C ASP A 272 1.87 13.11 -2.58
N ARG A 273 2.97 12.51 -3.03
CA ARG A 273 3.25 12.35 -4.48
C ARG A 273 2.16 11.60 -5.22
N MET A 274 1.66 10.50 -4.64
CA MET A 274 0.55 9.74 -5.24
C MET A 274 -0.76 10.54 -5.23
N SER A 275 -1.02 11.31 -4.17
CA SER A 275 -2.19 12.20 -4.10
C SER A 275 -2.18 13.27 -5.19
N GLN A 276 -1.01 13.81 -5.53
CA GLN A 276 -0.85 14.84 -6.59
C GLN A 276 -1.12 14.34 -8.01
N VAL A 277 -1.13 13.02 -8.24
CA VAL A 277 -1.45 12.43 -9.54
C VAL A 277 -2.89 11.91 -9.64
N LEU A 278 -3.66 11.98 -8.55
CA LEU A 278 -5.09 11.69 -8.59
C LEU A 278 -5.81 12.67 -9.55
N PRO A 279 -6.92 12.24 -10.19
CA PRO A 279 -7.81 13.14 -10.89
C PRO A 279 -8.33 14.21 -9.92
N GLY A 280 -8.38 15.46 -10.37
CA GLY A 280 -9.06 16.53 -9.64
C GLY A 280 -10.53 16.60 -10.04
N ASP A 281 -11.35 17.16 -9.17
CA ASP A 281 -12.72 17.61 -9.48
C ASP A 281 -12.74 18.74 -10.54
#